data_AF-A0A6M1UB60-F1
#
_entry.id   AF-A0A6M1UB60-F1
#
_cell.length_a   1.000
_cell.length_b   1.000
_cell.length_c   1.000
_cell.angle_alpha   90.00
_cell.angle_beta   90.00
_cell.angle_gamma   90.00
#
_symmetry.space_group_name_H-M   'P 1'
#
loop_
_entity.id
_entity.type
_entity.pdbx_description
1 polymer ?
#
loop_
_entity_poly.entity_id
_entity_poly.type
_entity_poly.pdbx_seq_one_letter_code
_entity_poly.pdbx_strand_id
1 'polypeptide(L)'
;MTKEEVLQATLRFLKDNPKTQFAAIHENIKNILKARGEIGAITTGNQYYSTTQYVDISDSDAMLVNEVIYDLIIERVLTPGVDKHNLNFPFLTVTSMDRLNRFLRE
;
A
#
# COMPACT_ATOMS: atom_id res chain seq x y z
N MET A 1 -1.80 11.78 -1.18
CA MET A 1 -0.64 11.11 -0.56
C MET A 1 0.60 11.25 -1.45
N THR A 2 1.82 11.34 -0.90
CA THR A 2 3.07 11.43 -1.69
C THR A 2 3.74 10.06 -1.91
N LYS A 3 4.63 9.94 -2.91
CA LYS A 3 5.40 8.70 -3.16
C LYS A 3 6.18 8.23 -1.92
N GLU A 4 6.76 9.16 -1.19
CA GLU A 4 7.53 8.89 0.03
C GLU A 4 6.65 8.37 1.18
N GLU A 5 5.44 8.92 1.34
CA GLU A 5 4.47 8.38 2.30
C GLU A 5 4.07 6.95 1.96
N VAL A 6 3.82 6.67 0.67
CA VAL A 6 3.48 5.32 0.19
C VAL A 6 4.63 4.35 0.47
N LEU A 7 5.86 4.77 0.17
CA LEU A 7 7.07 4.00 0.42
C LEU A 7 7.21 3.65 1.90
N GLN A 8 7.14 4.65 2.79
CA GLN A 8 7.26 4.43 4.24
C GLN A 8 6.14 3.55 4.80
N ALA A 9 4.90 3.74 4.34
CA ALA A 9 3.78 2.90 4.73
C ALA A 9 3.97 1.44 4.26
N THR A 10 4.44 1.25 3.03
CA THR A 10 4.71 -0.06 2.45
C THR A 10 5.84 -0.76 3.18
N LEU A 11 6.95 -0.08 3.47
CA LEU A 11 8.09 -0.64 4.20
C LEU A 11 7.73 -1.06 5.62
N ARG A 12 6.94 -0.25 6.34
CA ARG A 12 6.43 -0.60 7.67
C ARG A 12 5.55 -1.85 7.62
N PHE A 13 4.63 -1.90 6.67
CA PHE A 13 3.77 -3.07 6.47
C PHE A 13 4.58 -4.33 6.16
N LEU A 14 5.59 -4.23 5.28
CA LEU A 14 6.49 -5.33 4.91
C LEU A 14 7.40 -5.78 6.06
N LYS A 15 7.74 -4.89 6.98
CA LYS A 15 8.50 -5.24 8.19
C LYS A 15 7.73 -6.22 9.08
N ASP A 16 6.44 -5.95 9.25
CA ASP A 16 5.56 -6.79 10.07
C ASP A 16 5.04 -8.01 9.29
N ASN A 17 4.95 -7.89 7.96
CA ASN A 17 4.45 -8.93 7.05
C ASN A 17 5.47 -9.25 5.94
N PRO A 18 6.60 -9.90 6.28
CA PRO A 18 7.68 -10.16 5.32
C PRO A 18 7.29 -11.12 4.19
N LYS A 19 6.17 -11.84 4.36
CA LYS A 19 5.56 -12.70 3.36
C LYS A 19 4.13 -12.22 3.17
N THR A 20 3.84 -11.59 2.05
CA THR A 20 2.56 -10.92 1.83
C THR A 20 2.11 -11.04 0.37
N GLN A 21 0.96 -10.48 0.05
CA GLN A 21 0.44 -10.42 -1.30
C GLN A 21 0.41 -8.97 -1.79
N PHE A 22 0.52 -8.79 -3.10
CA PHE A 22 0.39 -7.48 -3.73
C PHE A 22 -0.91 -6.77 -3.32
N ALA A 23 -2.03 -7.50 -3.30
CA ALA A 23 -3.32 -6.97 -2.89
C ALA A 23 -3.34 -6.50 -1.42
N ALA A 24 -2.62 -7.17 -0.52
CA ALA A 24 -2.58 -6.80 0.89
C ALA A 24 -1.84 -5.47 1.13
N ILE A 25 -0.83 -5.17 0.31
CA ILE A 25 -0.16 -3.86 0.34
C ILE A 25 -1.13 -2.77 -0.11
N HIS A 26 -1.85 -2.99 -1.21
CA HIS A 26 -2.90 -2.08 -1.71
C HIS A 26 -3.98 -1.85 -0.66
N GLU A 27 -4.45 -2.91 0.00
CA GLU A 27 -5.46 -2.82 1.04
C GLU A 27 -4.97 -2.04 2.27
N ASN A 28 -3.72 -2.25 2.69
CA ASN A 28 -3.10 -1.48 3.75
C ASN A 28 -3.06 0.03 3.43
N ILE A 29 -2.66 0.40 2.21
CA ILE A 29 -2.66 1.80 1.77
C ILE A 29 -4.08 2.38 1.72
N LYS A 30 -5.05 1.62 1.18
CA LYS A 30 -6.47 2.03 1.20
C LYS A 30 -6.96 2.27 2.63
N ASN A 31 -6.59 1.41 3.57
CA ASN A 31 -6.96 1.58 4.97
C ASN A 31 -6.35 2.86 5.59
N ILE A 32 -5.12 3.22 5.21
CA ILE A 32 -4.51 4.49 5.64
C ILE A 32 -5.27 5.68 5.06
N LEU A 33 -5.56 5.69 3.76
CA LEU A 33 -6.33 6.76 3.11
C LEU A 33 -7.74 6.89 3.71
N LYS A 34 -8.38 5.76 4.00
CA LYS A 34 -9.70 5.72 4.65
C LYS A 34 -9.64 6.27 6.07
N ALA A 35 -8.60 5.93 6.84
CA ALA A 35 -8.38 6.45 8.19
C ALA A 35 -8.10 7.96 8.20
N ARG A 36 -7.51 8.50 7.13
CA ARG A 36 -7.32 9.95 6.92
C ARG A 36 -8.57 10.67 6.40
N GLY A 37 -9.63 9.93 6.08
CA GLY A 37 -10.86 10.49 5.50
C GLY A 37 -10.70 10.94 4.04
N GLU A 38 -9.65 10.49 3.34
CA GLU A 38 -9.40 10.82 1.93
C GLU A 38 -10.25 9.93 0.99
N ILE A 39 -10.60 8.72 1.43
CA ILE A 39 -11.47 7.78 0.71
C ILE A 39 -12.51 7.14 1.66
N GLY A 40 -13.53 6.51 1.10
CA GLY A 40 -14.63 5.88 1.81
C GLY A 40 -15.86 6.77 1.90
N ALA A 41 -16.69 6.55 2.92
CA ALA A 41 -17.90 7.34 3.14
C ALA A 41 -17.50 8.71 3.72
N ILE A 42 -17.51 9.74 2.88
CA ILE A 42 -17.26 11.13 3.27
C ILE A 42 -18.61 11.83 3.39
N THR A 43 -18.95 12.23 4.61
CA THR A 43 -20.15 13.03 4.87
C THR A 43 -19.80 14.51 4.82
N THR A 44 -20.30 15.20 3.79
CA THR A 44 -20.13 16.64 3.62
C THR A 44 -21.47 17.30 3.85
N GLY A 45 -21.53 18.28 4.74
CA GLY A 45 -22.80 18.91 5.10
C GLY A 45 -22.66 20.12 6.00
N ASN A 46 -23.69 20.96 5.98
CA ASN A 46 -23.87 22.07 6.90
C ASN A 46 -25.00 21.72 7.89
N GLN A 47 -25.27 22.61 8.84
CA GLN A 47 -26.25 22.42 9.93
C GLN A 47 -27.68 22.03 9.47
N TYR A 48 -28.02 22.19 8.19
CA TYR A 48 -29.34 21.88 7.62
C TYR A 48 -29.37 20.69 6.66
N TYR A 49 -28.23 20.30 6.07
CA TYR A 49 -28.16 19.24 5.06
C TYR A 49 -26.80 18.54 5.13
N SER A 50 -26.81 17.21 5.15
CA SER A 50 -25.61 16.38 5.02
C SER A 50 -25.79 15.36 3.90
N THR A 51 -24.81 15.27 3.01
CA THR A 51 -24.74 14.21 1.98
C THR A 51 -23.55 13.30 2.29
N THR A 52 -23.71 12.00 2.06
CA THR A 52 -22.62 11.04 2.20
C THR A 52 -22.26 10.52 0.81
N GLN A 53 -21.03 10.78 0.38
CA GLN A 53 -20.49 10.28 -0.87
C GLN A 53 -19.46 9.19 -0.57
N TYR A 54 -19.50 8.10 -1.35
CA TYR A 54 -18.42 7.12 -1.35
C TYR A 54 -17.35 7.56 -2.36
N VAL A 55 -16.15 7.83 -1.85
CA VAL A 55 -14.97 8.18 -2.63
C VAL A 55 -14.05 6.96 -2.70
N ASP A 56 -13.73 6.49 -3.90
CA ASP A 56 -12.76 5.42 -4.10
C ASP A 56 -11.34 5.97 -4.24
N ILE A 57 -10.34 5.08 -4.16
CA ILE A 57 -8.95 5.44 -4.44
C ILE A 57 -8.82 5.97 -5.87
N SER A 58 -8.05 7.04 -6.06
CA SER A 58 -7.78 7.56 -7.40
C SER A 58 -6.86 6.62 -8.18
N ASP A 59 -6.99 6.60 -9.51
CA ASP A 59 -6.08 5.84 -10.38
C ASP A 59 -4.61 6.26 -10.19
N SER A 60 -4.38 7.55 -9.91
CA SER A 60 -3.03 8.07 -9.62
C SER A 60 -2.45 7.49 -8.33
N ASP A 61 -3.24 7.40 -7.26
CA ASP A 61 -2.77 6.81 -5.99
C ASP A 61 -2.53 5.30 -6.17
N ALA A 62 -3.40 4.60 -6.90
CA ALA A 62 -3.21 3.19 -7.23
C ALA A 62 -1.93 2.95 -8.06
N MET A 63 -1.64 3.84 -9.02
CA MET A 63 -0.40 3.81 -9.79
C MET A 63 0.83 4.06 -8.92
N LEU A 64 0.78 5.02 -7.99
CA LEU A 64 1.89 5.29 -7.06
C LEU A 64 2.22 4.08 -6.18
N VAL A 65 1.20 3.37 -5.70
CA VAL A 65 1.41 2.12 -4.95
C VAL A 65 2.10 1.07 -5.82
N ASN A 66 1.66 0.90 -7.07
CA ASN A 66 2.29 -0.03 -8.00
C ASN A 66 3.76 0.33 -8.25
N GLU A 67 4.03 1.61 -8.52
CA GLU A 67 5.38 2.12 -8.76
C GLU A 67 6.32 1.80 -7.58
N VAL A 68 5.89 2.10 -6.35
CA VAL A 68 6.66 1.79 -5.14
C VAL A 68 6.93 0.29 -5.00
N ILE A 69 5.94 -0.57 -5.26
CA ILE A 69 6.15 -2.02 -5.18
C ILE A 69 7.17 -2.48 -6.24
N TYR A 70 7.08 -1.96 -7.46
CA TYR A 70 8.03 -2.30 -8.53
C TYR A 70 9.45 -1.81 -8.24
N ASP A 71 9.60 -0.60 -7.69
CA ASP A 71 10.90 -0.07 -7.25
C ASP A 71 11.57 -1.02 -6.23
N LEU A 72 10.80 -1.45 -5.22
CA LEU A 72 11.29 -2.40 -4.21
C LEU A 72 11.66 -3.78 -4.78
N ILE A 73 10.99 -4.22 -5.86
CA ILE A 73 11.36 -5.44 -6.57
C ILE A 73 12.68 -5.25 -7.34
N ILE A 74 12.80 -4.13 -8.06
CA ILE A 74 14.00 -3.79 -8.86
C ILE A 74 15.23 -3.70 -7.94
N GLU A 75 15.09 -3.10 -6.76
CA GLU A 75 16.16 -2.95 -5.77
C GLU A 75 16.49 -4.22 -4.98
N ARG A 76 15.76 -5.31 -5.27
CA ARG A 76 15.87 -6.62 -4.60
C ARG A 76 15.59 -6.55 -3.09
N VAL A 77 14.67 -5.68 -2.68
CA VAL A 77 14.06 -5.70 -1.35
C VAL A 77 12.97 -6.76 -1.31
N LEU A 78 12.18 -6.82 -2.38
CA LEU A 78 11.14 -7.79 -2.61
C LEU A 78 11.53 -8.78 -3.71
N THR A 79 10.98 -9.99 -3.63
CA THR A 79 11.03 -10.94 -4.73
C THR A 79 9.62 -11.46 -4.98
N PRO A 80 9.10 -11.31 -6.22
CA PRO A 80 7.83 -11.91 -6.59
C PRO A 80 8.02 -13.42 -6.70
N GLY A 81 7.07 -14.16 -6.13
CA GLY A 81 7.03 -15.60 -6.17
C GLY A 81 5.60 -16.11 -6.33
N VAL A 82 5.49 -17.35 -6.78
CA VAL A 82 4.24 -18.10 -6.76
C VAL A 82 4.38 -19.11 -5.64
N ASP A 83 3.58 -18.97 -4.58
CA ASP A 83 3.45 -20.06 -3.61
C ASP A 83 2.59 -21.14 -4.27
N LYS A 84 3.03 -22.40 -4.22
CA LYS A 84 2.22 -23.55 -4.68
C LYS A 84 0.85 -23.64 -4.00
N HIS A 85 0.67 -22.96 -2.86
CA HIS A 85 -0.59 -22.85 -2.13
C HIS A 85 -1.40 -21.58 -2.44
N ASN A 86 -0.87 -20.62 -3.21
CA ASN A 86 -1.57 -19.40 -3.63
C ASN A 86 -1.31 -19.10 -5.10
N LEU A 87 -2.25 -19.51 -5.95
CA LEU A 87 -2.24 -19.28 -7.41
C LEU A 87 -2.53 -17.82 -7.80
N ASN A 88 -2.90 -16.96 -6.84
CA ASN A 88 -3.21 -15.56 -7.10
C ASN A 88 -1.94 -14.72 -7.27
N PHE A 89 -2.02 -13.79 -8.21
CA PHE A 89 -0.95 -12.90 -8.67
C PHE A 89 -0.33 -12.03 -7.56
N PRO A 90 0.94 -11.65 -7.74
CA PRO A 90 2.07 -12.38 -7.18
C PRO A 90 2.17 -12.27 -5.65
N PHE A 91 2.60 -13.37 -5.02
CA PHE A 91 3.06 -13.35 -3.65
C PHE A 91 4.39 -12.60 -3.58
N LEU A 92 4.60 -11.79 -2.55
CA LEU A 92 5.79 -10.97 -2.34
C LEU A 92 6.49 -11.43 -1.08
N THR A 93 7.78 -11.71 -1.20
CA THR A 93 8.64 -12.03 -0.05
C THR A 93 9.72 -10.98 0.07
N VAL A 94 9.89 -10.46 1.28
CA VAL A 94 11.06 -9.64 1.63
C VAL A 94 12.28 -10.54 1.66
N THR A 95 13.19 -10.33 0.72
CA THR A 95 14.39 -11.17 0.58
C THR A 95 15.60 -10.64 1.34
N SER A 96 15.60 -9.35 1.68
CA SER A 96 16.66 -8.76 2.48
C SER A 96 16.10 -7.76 3.49
N MET A 97 16.05 -8.19 4.76
CA MET A 97 15.64 -7.32 5.86
C MET A 97 16.63 -6.18 6.10
N ASP A 98 17.91 -6.39 5.83
CA ASP A 98 18.93 -5.33 5.90
C ASP A 98 18.67 -4.23 4.87
N ARG A 99 18.29 -4.57 3.64
CA ARG A 99 17.94 -3.58 2.61
C ARG A 99 16.66 -2.86 2.98
N LEU A 100 15.62 -3.58 3.42
CA LEU A 100 14.38 -2.98 3.90
C LEU A 100 14.65 -1.96 5.03
N ASN A 101 15.53 -2.30 5.97
CA ASN A 101 15.91 -1.40 7.07
C ASN A 101 16.75 -0.20 6.63
N ARG A 102 17.44 -0.24 5.48
CA ARG A 102 18.12 0.94 4.93
C ARG A 102 17.09 1.96 4.44
N PHE A 103 16.09 1.53 3.69
CA PHE A 103 14.99 2.40 3.23
C PHE A 103 14.12 2.95 4.36
N LEU A 104 14.07 2.30 5.52
CA LEU A 104 13.39 2.83 6.72
C LEU A 104 14.20 3.88 7.49
N ARG A 105 15.51 3.99 7.23
CA ARG A 105 16.43 4.90 7.95
C ARG A 105 16.79 6.14 7.14
N GLU A 106 16.58 6.09 5.84
CA GLU A 106 16.58 7.24 4.93
C GLU A 106 15.25 8.00 5.03
#